data_AF-A0A1F3M1Q2-F1
#
_entry.id   AF-A0A1F3M1Q2-F1
#
_cell.length_a   1.000
_cell.length_b   1.000
_cell.length_c   1.000
_cell.angle_alpha   90.00
_cell.angle_beta   90.00
_cell.angle_gamma   90.00
#
_symmetry.space_group_name_H-M   'P 1'
#
loop_
_entity.id
_entity.type
_entity.pdbx_description
1 polymer ?
#
loop_
_entity_poly.entity_id
_entity_poly.type
_entity_poly.pdbx_seq_one_letter_code
_entity_poly.pdbx_strand_id
1 'polypeptide(L)'
;MKKYSTYLLTGLRILVGWHFLYEGISKLVTPGWTAKMYLMGSQWIFSDLFHWMAASPGTMKVVDFLNIWGLILIGLSLFAGLLVRWSSIAGALLLLFYFVAYPPIPGHTLGAVTEGSYLWVNKTLIEFFIMLVFTVLPVEMFYGADRLIKRWKEEKVRTPVPSVKKEEKTSLQRRELLRDLISVPFLGAFAYAAYKKREWDSFEEKFLTKKPDATSGATLKSFNFASLQDLKGQVPKGKIGDLELSRLIMGGNLIGGWAHSRDLIYVSKLVKAYHSDERVMMTLQLAEKCGINTILCNPQLTRIINKYKHETGGKINFLSDCGHRDGFIEGIKQSQEGGAVAMYCQGEMSDRLARDGKLDEIVKGLELIRSYGKPAGIGAHRIETVKACVENGIKPDFWVKTLHHHNYWSAQPQAEWHDNMYCYKPQETIDFMNSLEEPWIAFKVLAAGAIQPKDGFQYAFDNGADFICVGMYDFQVVDDTNIVLNTLENLNRVRPWRG
;
A
#
# COMPACT_ATOMS: atom_id res chain seq x y z
N MET A 1 5.10 35.79 -32.30
CA MET A 1 4.62 34.49 -31.78
C MET A 1 3.14 34.30 -32.14
N LYS A 2 2.73 33.11 -32.57
CA LYS A 2 1.38 32.84 -33.09
C LYS A 2 0.34 32.95 -31.94
N LYS A 3 -0.83 33.54 -32.20
CA LYS A 3 -1.94 33.75 -31.22
C LYS A 3 -2.27 32.49 -30.39
N TYR A 4 -2.08 31.30 -30.98
CA TYR A 4 -2.29 30.01 -30.33
C TYR A 4 -1.40 29.76 -29.10
N SER A 5 -0.15 30.24 -29.11
CA SER A 5 0.77 30.07 -27.98
C SER A 5 0.27 30.75 -26.70
N THR A 6 -0.30 31.95 -26.82
CA THR A 6 -0.87 32.70 -25.69
C THR A 6 -2.06 31.99 -25.06
N TYR A 7 -2.95 31.41 -25.88
CA TYR A 7 -4.09 30.63 -25.38
C TYR A 7 -3.63 29.35 -24.69
N LEU A 8 -2.69 28.61 -25.28
CA LEU A 8 -2.16 27.38 -24.69
C LEU A 8 -1.45 27.63 -23.37
N LEU A 9 -0.60 28.65 -23.29
CA LEU A 9 0.10 29.03 -22.06
C LEU A 9 -0.86 29.51 -20.98
N THR A 10 -1.90 30.25 -21.36
CA THR A 10 -2.96 30.66 -20.42
C THR A 10 -3.75 29.46 -19.92
N GLY A 11 -4.12 28.53 -20.81
CA GLY A 11 -4.79 27.29 -20.44
C GLY A 11 -3.96 26.44 -19.49
N LEU A 12 -2.67 26.24 -19.80
CA LEU A 12 -1.73 25.52 -18.94
C LEU A 12 -1.63 26.18 -17.55
N ARG A 13 -1.53 27.51 -17.49
CA ARG A 13 -1.50 28.27 -16.23
C ARG A 13 -2.77 28.05 -15.41
N ILE A 14 -3.94 28.07 -16.04
CA ILE A 14 -5.22 27.81 -15.38
C ILE A 14 -5.29 26.37 -14.86
N LEU A 15 -4.81 25.38 -15.62
CA LEU A 15 -4.78 23.97 -15.19
C LEU A 15 -3.87 23.75 -13.98
N VAL A 16 -2.67 24.34 -13.99
CA VAL A 16 -1.75 24.30 -12.82
C VAL A 16 -2.38 25.03 -11.63
N GLY A 17 -2.97 26.20 -11.86
CA GLY A 17 -3.69 26.95 -10.81
C GLY A 17 -4.86 26.16 -10.22
N TRP A 18 -5.62 25.45 -11.05
CA TRP A 18 -6.70 24.56 -10.63
C TRP A 18 -6.17 23.47 -9.71
N HIS A 19 -5.08 22.80 -10.10
CA HIS A 19 -4.46 21.72 -9.33
C HIS A 19 -4.01 22.21 -7.95
N PHE A 20 -3.19 23.26 -7.89
CA PHE A 20 -2.74 23.86 -6.63
C PHE A 20 -3.90 24.31 -5.74
N LEU A 21 -4.90 24.98 -6.32
CA LEU A 21 -6.05 25.48 -5.57
C LEU A 21 -6.87 24.34 -4.96
N TYR A 22 -7.15 23.29 -5.73
CA TYR A 22 -7.90 22.14 -5.24
C TYR A 22 -7.10 21.37 -4.18
N GLU A 23 -5.80 21.18 -4.37
CA GLU A 23 -4.91 20.54 -3.41
C GLU A 23 -4.83 21.29 -2.09
N GLY A 24 -4.90 22.62 -2.10
CA GLY A 24 -4.94 23.43 -0.89
C GLY A 24 -6.31 23.38 -0.21
N ILE A 25 -7.40 23.53 -0.97
CA ILE A 25 -8.77 23.47 -0.43
C ILE A 25 -9.07 22.11 0.18
N SER A 26 -8.68 21.01 -0.46
CA SER A 26 -8.91 19.66 0.06
C SER A 26 -8.30 19.49 1.45
N LYS A 27 -7.07 19.96 1.65
CA LYS A 27 -6.38 19.95 2.95
C LYS A 27 -7.05 20.85 3.98
N LEU A 28 -7.53 22.02 3.56
CA LEU A 28 -8.25 22.95 4.44
C LEU A 28 -9.57 22.36 4.96
N VAL A 29 -10.29 21.59 4.14
CA VAL A 29 -11.59 21.02 4.52
C VAL A 29 -11.48 19.66 5.22
N THR A 30 -10.33 18.99 5.17
CA THR A 30 -10.07 17.73 5.89
C THR A 30 -9.79 18.03 7.38
N PRO A 31 -10.65 17.59 8.31
CA PRO A 31 -10.42 17.82 9.73
C PRO A 31 -9.13 17.16 10.19
N GLY A 32 -8.27 17.92 10.90
CA GLY A 32 -7.03 17.40 11.46
C GLY A 32 -5.93 17.11 10.43
N TRP A 33 -6.03 17.60 9.20
CA TRP A 33 -5.00 17.40 8.18
C TRP A 33 -3.63 17.91 8.65
N THR A 34 -2.57 17.15 8.37
CA THR A 34 -1.19 17.54 8.68
C THR A 34 -0.18 16.91 7.71
N ALA A 35 0.91 17.62 7.42
CA ALA A 35 2.05 17.13 6.65
C ALA A 35 3.04 16.32 7.51
N LYS A 36 2.79 16.17 8.82
CA LYS A 36 3.73 15.54 9.76
C LYS A 36 4.23 14.18 9.26
N MET A 37 3.34 13.33 8.77
CA MET A 37 3.72 11.99 8.36
C MET A 37 4.48 11.91 7.05
N TYR A 38 4.13 12.80 6.14
CA TYR A 38 4.91 13.00 4.92
C TYR A 38 6.35 13.41 5.26
N LEU A 39 6.55 14.29 6.25
CA LEU A 39 7.88 14.70 6.66
C LEU A 39 8.66 13.62 7.42
N MET A 40 8.00 12.88 8.32
CA MET A 40 8.62 11.78 9.08
C MET A 40 9.04 10.58 8.22
N GLY A 41 8.41 10.38 7.06
CA GLY A 41 8.77 9.29 6.16
C GLY A 41 9.88 9.64 5.16
N SER A 42 10.40 10.88 5.17
CA SER A 42 11.45 11.29 4.25
C SER A 42 12.80 10.66 4.62
N GLN A 43 13.37 9.88 3.71
CA GLN A 43 14.65 9.18 3.93
C GLN A 43 15.78 9.69 3.02
N TRP A 44 15.55 10.78 2.28
CA TRP A 44 16.50 11.35 1.34
C TRP A 44 17.27 12.52 1.95
N ILE A 45 17.90 13.35 1.10
CA ILE A 45 18.61 14.56 1.48
C ILE A 45 17.69 15.48 2.29
N PHE A 46 18.21 16.01 3.40
CA PHE A 46 17.50 16.79 4.42
C PHE A 46 16.46 16.02 5.25
N SER A 47 16.50 14.69 5.27
CA SER A 47 15.67 13.85 6.17
C SER A 47 15.70 14.34 7.62
N ASP A 48 16.89 14.66 8.16
CA ASP A 48 17.03 15.17 9.53
C ASP A 48 16.27 16.49 9.77
N LEU A 49 16.28 17.40 8.78
CA LEU A 49 15.52 18.64 8.85
C LEU A 49 14.02 18.36 8.82
N PHE A 50 13.57 17.47 7.93
CA PHE A 50 12.16 17.11 7.83
C PHE A 50 11.65 16.41 9.10
N HIS A 51 12.45 15.50 9.65
CA HIS A 51 12.17 14.84 10.93
C HIS A 51 12.11 15.84 12.08
N TRP A 52 13.04 16.81 12.14
CA TRP A 52 13.01 17.87 13.15
C TRP A 52 11.76 18.74 13.05
N MET A 53 11.37 19.15 11.83
CA MET A 53 10.13 19.91 11.62
C MET A 53 8.92 19.11 12.10
N ALA A 54 8.88 17.80 11.82
CA ALA A 54 7.81 16.90 12.20
C ALA A 54 7.72 16.63 13.71
N ALA A 55 8.86 16.64 14.41
CA ALA A 55 8.93 16.38 15.84
C ALA A 55 8.41 17.56 16.69
N SER A 56 8.51 18.80 16.19
CA SER A 56 8.10 20.01 16.91
C SER A 56 6.63 20.37 16.65
N PRO A 57 5.74 20.35 17.67
CA PRO A 57 4.33 20.70 17.49
C PRO A 57 4.11 22.14 17.03
N GLY A 58 4.95 23.08 17.47
CA GLY A 58 4.89 24.48 17.06
C GLY A 58 5.28 24.66 15.59
N THR A 59 6.37 24.01 15.17
CA THR A 59 6.84 24.04 13.79
C THR A 59 5.82 23.39 12.86
N MET A 60 5.20 22.27 13.27
CA MET A 60 4.20 21.61 12.43
C MET A 60 2.97 22.47 12.15
N LYS A 61 2.47 23.23 13.13
CA LYS A 61 1.37 24.16 12.89
C LYS A 61 1.71 25.20 11.82
N VAL A 62 2.96 25.69 11.82
CA VAL A 62 3.44 26.64 10.82
C VAL A 62 3.57 25.97 9.46
N VAL A 63 4.15 24.77 9.40
CA VAL A 63 4.28 24.00 8.15
C VAL A 63 2.92 23.70 7.55
N ASP A 64 1.97 23.21 8.33
CA ASP A 64 0.62 22.88 7.87
C ASP A 64 -0.10 24.14 7.36
N PHE A 65 -0.01 25.24 8.11
CA PHE A 65 -0.57 26.52 7.70
C PHE A 65 0.04 27.02 6.38
N LEU A 66 1.37 27.07 6.29
CA LEU A 66 2.07 27.53 5.10
C LEU A 66 1.79 26.63 3.90
N ASN A 67 1.66 25.33 4.12
CA ASN A 67 1.39 24.40 3.03
C ASN A 67 -0.04 24.58 2.48
N ILE A 68 -1.04 24.55 3.36
CA ILE A 68 -2.44 24.72 2.98
C ILE A 68 -2.65 26.07 2.28
N TRP A 69 -2.27 27.16 2.94
CA TRP A 69 -2.50 28.50 2.42
C TRP A 69 -1.57 28.85 1.26
N GLY A 70 -0.35 28.34 1.25
CA GLY A 70 0.57 28.46 0.13
C GLY A 70 -0.04 27.89 -1.15
N LEU A 71 -0.54 26.65 -1.09
CA LEU A 71 -1.23 26.01 -2.21
C LEU A 71 -2.45 26.80 -2.69
N ILE A 72 -3.29 27.27 -1.77
CA ILE A 72 -4.48 28.07 -2.10
C ILE A 72 -4.10 29.39 -2.76
N LEU A 73 -3.18 30.14 -2.17
CA LEU A 73 -2.79 31.47 -2.66
C LEU A 73 -2.08 31.36 -4.02
N ILE A 74 -1.15 30.41 -4.18
CA ILE A 74 -0.50 30.13 -5.46
C ILE A 74 -1.54 29.74 -6.51
N GLY A 75 -2.44 28.82 -6.15
CA GLY A 75 -3.54 28.39 -7.01
C GLY A 75 -4.39 29.55 -7.51
N LEU A 76 -4.90 30.39 -6.60
CA LEU A 76 -5.69 31.59 -6.93
C LEU A 76 -4.92 32.58 -7.81
N SER A 77 -3.64 32.83 -7.50
CA SER A 77 -2.75 33.72 -8.24
C SER A 77 -2.62 33.26 -9.71
N LEU A 78 -2.32 31.98 -9.92
CA LEU A 78 -2.21 31.37 -11.25
C LEU A 78 -3.55 31.32 -11.99
N PHE A 79 -4.64 31.04 -11.27
CA PHE A 79 -5.98 30.99 -11.84
C PHE A 79 -6.41 32.38 -12.36
N ALA A 80 -6.28 33.41 -11.53
CA ALA A 80 -6.60 34.79 -11.88
C ALA A 80 -5.59 35.42 -12.86
N GLY A 81 -4.38 34.87 -12.93
CA GLY A 81 -3.28 35.47 -13.67
C GLY A 81 -2.78 36.75 -13.02
N LEU A 82 -2.76 36.80 -11.69
CA LEU A 82 -2.28 37.89 -10.86
C LEU A 82 -0.96 37.47 -10.21
N LEU A 83 0.06 38.34 -10.15
CA LEU A 83 1.37 38.09 -9.55
C LEU A 83 2.02 36.76 -10.03
N VAL A 84 1.77 36.35 -11.28
CA VAL A 84 2.08 35.00 -11.79
C VAL A 84 3.54 34.65 -11.55
N ARG A 85 4.45 35.58 -11.87
CA ARG A 85 5.90 35.36 -11.71
C ARG A 85 6.29 35.03 -10.26
N TRP A 86 5.75 35.75 -9.29
CA TRP A 86 6.07 35.54 -7.88
C TRP A 86 5.40 34.29 -7.33
N SER A 87 4.14 34.03 -7.68
CA SER A 87 3.47 32.79 -7.32
C SER A 87 4.14 31.57 -7.93
N SER A 88 4.71 31.69 -9.13
CA SER A 88 5.44 30.62 -9.79
C SER A 88 6.77 30.31 -9.12
N ILE A 89 7.50 31.33 -8.63
CA ILE A 89 8.70 31.11 -7.82
C ILE A 89 8.33 30.39 -6.52
N ALA A 90 7.31 30.87 -5.81
CA ALA A 90 6.87 30.26 -4.56
C ALA A 90 6.41 28.81 -4.75
N GLY A 91 5.63 28.53 -5.80
CA GLY A 91 5.19 27.17 -6.09
C GLY A 91 6.31 26.26 -6.59
N ALA A 92 7.28 26.77 -7.35
CA ALA A 92 8.47 26.00 -7.69
C ALA A 92 9.27 25.61 -6.43
N LEU A 93 9.45 26.53 -5.48
CA LEU A 93 10.10 26.22 -4.21
C LEU A 93 9.32 25.16 -3.41
N LEU A 94 7.99 25.27 -3.34
CA LEU A 94 7.14 24.28 -2.66
C LEU A 94 7.25 22.89 -3.30
N LEU A 95 7.16 22.80 -4.64
CA LEU A 95 7.29 21.54 -5.36
C LEU A 95 8.69 20.94 -5.24
N LEU A 96 9.72 21.78 -5.14
CA LEU A 96 11.09 21.31 -4.86
C LEU A 96 11.17 20.64 -3.49
N PHE A 97 10.56 21.22 -2.46
CA PHE A 97 10.49 20.57 -1.14
C PHE A 97 9.79 19.21 -1.19
N TYR A 98 8.69 19.10 -1.93
CA TYR A 98 8.01 17.81 -2.12
C TYR A 98 8.87 16.78 -2.87
N PHE A 99 9.54 17.22 -3.94
CA PHE A 99 10.41 16.35 -4.71
C PHE A 99 11.59 15.85 -3.88
N VAL A 100 12.21 16.73 -3.08
CA VAL A 100 13.34 16.37 -2.22
C VAL A 100 12.92 15.47 -1.07
N ALA A 101 11.71 15.65 -0.53
CA ALA A 101 11.19 14.78 0.52
C ALA A 101 10.98 13.33 0.04
N TYR A 102 10.52 13.15 -1.20
CA TYR A 102 10.28 11.83 -1.82
C TYR A 102 10.66 11.82 -3.31
N PRO A 103 11.96 11.67 -3.62
CA PRO A 103 12.36 11.52 -5.00
C PRO A 103 11.97 10.13 -5.52
N PRO A 104 11.65 9.98 -6.81
CA PRO A 104 11.30 8.69 -7.43
C PRO A 104 12.57 7.84 -7.62
N ILE A 105 13.22 7.49 -6.52
CA ILE A 105 14.48 6.72 -6.47
C ILE A 105 14.22 5.50 -5.57
N PRO A 106 14.61 4.28 -6.01
CA PRO A 106 14.41 3.07 -5.22
C PRO A 106 14.90 3.21 -3.79
N GLY A 107 14.08 2.78 -2.82
CA GLY A 107 14.40 2.82 -1.39
C GLY A 107 14.04 4.12 -0.67
N HIS A 108 13.64 5.19 -1.37
CA HIS A 108 13.32 6.49 -0.77
C HIS A 108 11.88 6.96 -1.01
N THR A 109 11.03 6.07 -1.51
CA THR A 109 9.58 6.28 -1.73
C THR A 109 8.72 5.76 -0.57
N LEU A 110 9.33 5.31 0.53
CA LEU A 110 8.66 4.64 1.64
C LEU A 110 7.61 5.53 2.33
N GLY A 111 6.34 5.15 2.23
CA GLY A 111 5.22 5.91 2.81
C GLY A 111 4.59 6.97 1.88
N ALA A 112 5.13 7.15 0.67
CA ALA A 112 4.48 7.94 -0.37
C ALA A 112 3.57 7.05 -1.22
N VAL A 113 2.29 7.44 -1.36
CA VAL A 113 1.38 6.78 -2.29
C VAL A 113 1.81 7.13 -3.72
N THR A 114 2.42 6.17 -4.42
CA THR A 114 2.82 6.35 -5.82
C THR A 114 1.68 5.97 -6.75
N GLU A 115 1.22 6.93 -7.56
CA GLU A 115 0.15 6.76 -8.55
C GLU A 115 0.65 6.16 -9.89
N GLY A 116 1.92 5.78 -9.99
CA GLY A 116 2.51 5.23 -11.21
C GLY A 116 3.97 4.80 -11.07
N SER A 117 4.52 4.23 -12.15
CA SER A 117 5.92 3.78 -12.22
C SER A 117 6.82 4.90 -12.75
N TYR A 118 7.64 5.49 -11.89
CA TYR A 118 8.55 6.58 -12.25
C TYR A 118 10.00 6.11 -12.19
N LEU A 119 10.80 6.45 -13.21
CA LEU A 119 12.25 6.17 -13.21
C LEU A 119 13.05 7.27 -12.51
N TRP A 120 12.84 8.53 -12.94
CA TRP A 120 13.48 9.73 -12.37
C TRP A 120 12.56 10.95 -12.39
N VAL A 121 11.61 10.98 -13.33
CA VAL A 121 10.71 12.12 -13.56
C VAL A 121 9.30 11.73 -13.12
N ASN A 122 8.82 12.36 -12.04
CA ASN A 122 7.46 12.22 -11.53
C ASN A 122 6.63 13.49 -11.83
N LYS A 123 5.32 13.44 -11.54
CA LYS A 123 4.40 14.56 -11.77
C LYS A 123 4.86 15.86 -11.08
N THR A 124 5.40 15.76 -9.87
CA THR A 124 5.93 16.88 -9.09
C THR A 124 7.07 17.57 -9.81
N LEU A 125 8.01 16.81 -10.39
CA LEU A 125 9.14 17.37 -11.14
C LEU A 125 8.69 18.03 -12.45
N ILE A 126 7.72 17.43 -13.15
CA ILE A 126 7.15 18.03 -14.37
C ILE A 126 6.50 19.38 -14.05
N GLU A 127 5.67 19.43 -13.00
CA GLU A 127 4.99 20.65 -12.58
C GLU A 127 5.97 21.71 -12.07
N PHE A 128 7.06 21.29 -11.41
CA PHE A 128 8.15 22.17 -11.00
C PHE A 128 8.76 22.90 -12.20
N PHE A 129 9.09 22.19 -13.29
CA PHE A 129 9.62 22.81 -14.49
C PHE A 129 8.60 23.70 -15.20
N ILE A 130 7.30 23.35 -15.20
CA ILE A 130 6.25 24.24 -15.72
C ILE A 130 6.20 25.55 -14.92
N MET A 131 6.34 25.49 -13.60
CA MET A 131 6.40 26.67 -12.76
C MET A 131 7.62 27.52 -13.06
N LEU A 132 8.81 26.92 -13.26
CA LEU A 132 10.00 27.64 -13.69
C LEU A 132 9.80 28.36 -15.02
N VAL A 133 9.12 27.73 -15.99
CA VAL A 133 8.77 28.37 -17.26
C VAL A 133 7.96 29.64 -17.01
N PHE A 134 6.92 29.60 -16.18
CA PHE A 134 6.11 30.78 -15.85
C PHE A 134 6.89 31.92 -15.16
N THR A 135 8.03 31.64 -14.53
CA THR A 135 8.88 32.69 -13.93
C THR A 135 9.63 33.55 -14.95
N VAL A 136 9.90 32.99 -16.13
CA VAL A 136 10.74 33.63 -17.16
C VAL A 136 9.88 34.25 -18.27
N LEU A 137 8.71 33.70 -18.52
CA LEU A 137 7.85 34.14 -19.62
C LEU A 137 7.27 35.56 -19.37
N PRO A 138 7.34 36.48 -20.35
CA PRO A 138 6.70 37.80 -20.24
C PRO A 138 5.18 37.73 -20.02
N VAL A 139 4.68 38.70 -19.26
CA VAL A 139 3.26 38.84 -18.87
C VAL A 139 2.33 38.88 -20.08
N GLU A 140 2.79 39.41 -21.21
CA GLU A 140 2.04 39.54 -22.47
C GLU A 140 1.71 38.20 -23.12
N MET A 141 2.44 37.14 -22.76
CA MET A 141 2.18 35.79 -23.27
C MET A 141 1.07 35.06 -22.54
N PHE A 142 0.48 35.71 -21.54
CA PHE A 142 -0.68 35.21 -20.82
C PHE A 142 -1.83 36.21 -20.93
N TYR A 143 -3.05 35.70 -20.88
CA TYR A 143 -4.21 36.52 -20.56
C TYR A 143 -4.47 36.46 -19.04
N GLY A 144 -4.77 37.59 -18.41
CA GLY A 144 -5.01 37.63 -16.96
C GLY A 144 -4.84 39.01 -16.33
N ALA A 145 -5.01 39.07 -15.01
CA ALA A 145 -4.98 40.31 -14.25
C ALA A 145 -3.65 41.09 -14.39
N ASP A 146 -2.49 40.43 -14.43
CA ASP A 146 -1.19 41.09 -14.57
C ASP A 146 -1.09 41.87 -15.90
N ARG A 147 -1.63 41.32 -16.98
CA ARG A 147 -1.68 41.96 -18.29
C ARG A 147 -2.62 43.16 -18.29
N LEU A 148 -3.77 43.06 -17.62
CA LEU A 148 -4.69 44.20 -17.43
C LEU A 148 -4.03 45.33 -16.62
N ILE A 149 -3.37 45.00 -15.52
CA ILE A 149 -2.68 45.97 -14.66
C ILE A 149 -1.57 46.68 -15.45
N LYS A 150 -0.77 45.94 -16.21
CA LYS A 150 0.28 46.52 -17.05
C LYS A 150 -0.28 47.49 -18.07
N ARG A 151 -1.34 47.10 -18.79
CA ARG A 151 -2.02 47.95 -19.77
C ARG A 151 -2.59 49.22 -19.14
N TRP A 152 -3.23 49.09 -17.98
CA TRP A 152 -3.80 50.23 -17.28
C TRP A 152 -2.73 51.23 -16.83
N LYS A 153 -1.57 50.75 -16.38
CA LYS A 153 -0.42 51.61 -16.05
C LYS A 153 0.13 52.32 -17.28
N GLU A 154 0.26 51.62 -18.42
CA GLU A 154 0.77 52.19 -19.67
C GLU A 154 -0.20 53.20 -20.32
N GLU A 155 -1.52 52.99 -20.22
CA GLU A 155 -2.53 53.94 -20.70
C GLU A 155 -2.52 55.25 -19.88
N LYS A 156 -2.35 55.17 -18.54
CA LYS A 156 -2.26 56.35 -17.67
C LYS A 156 -1.04 57.24 -17.96
N VAL A 157 0.07 56.65 -18.40
CA VAL A 157 1.32 57.38 -18.70
C VAL A 157 1.26 58.13 -20.03
N ARG A 158 0.34 57.76 -20.95
CA ARG A 158 0.32 58.26 -22.34
C ARG A 158 -0.69 59.39 -22.64
N THR A 159 -1.23 60.07 -21.64
CA THR A 159 -2.16 61.20 -21.87
C THR A 159 -1.49 62.56 -21.66
N PRO A 160 -1.20 63.30 -22.75
CA PRO A 160 -1.83 64.62 -22.89
C PRO A 160 -2.09 65.05 -24.36
N VAL A 161 -2.83 64.33 -25.20
CA VAL A 161 -3.40 64.91 -26.45
C VAL A 161 -4.71 64.19 -26.85
N PRO A 162 -5.81 64.90 -27.16
CA PRO A 162 -7.02 64.25 -27.65
C PRO A 162 -6.83 63.84 -29.12
N SER A 163 -6.86 62.54 -29.41
CA SER A 163 -6.92 62.03 -30.79
C SER A 163 -8.31 61.51 -31.14
N VAL A 164 -8.85 62.04 -32.24
CA VAL A 164 -10.13 61.68 -32.85
C VAL A 164 -10.02 60.29 -33.47
N LYS A 165 -10.62 59.28 -32.80
CA LYS A 165 -11.12 57.99 -33.32
C LYS A 165 -11.48 57.11 -32.10
N LYS A 166 -12.66 57.35 -31.52
CA LYS A 166 -13.10 56.70 -30.26
C LYS A 166 -13.82 55.37 -30.51
N GLU A 167 -14.55 55.22 -31.61
CA GLU A 167 -15.48 54.08 -31.83
C GLU A 167 -14.80 52.74 -32.15
N GLU A 168 -13.80 52.70 -33.05
CA GLU A 168 -13.06 51.44 -33.36
C GLU A 168 -12.23 50.94 -32.16
N LYS A 169 -11.59 51.86 -31.42
CA LYS A 169 -10.75 51.54 -30.25
C LYS A 169 -11.57 50.88 -29.13
N THR A 170 -12.80 51.32 -28.89
CA THR A 170 -13.67 50.74 -27.84
C THR A 170 -14.00 49.27 -28.08
N SER A 171 -14.21 48.85 -29.33
CA SER A 171 -14.55 47.45 -29.65
C SER A 171 -13.36 46.50 -29.41
N LEU A 172 -12.15 46.94 -29.77
CA LEU A 172 -10.91 46.19 -29.56
C LEU A 172 -10.54 46.12 -28.07
N GLN A 173 -10.72 47.21 -27.32
CA GLN A 173 -10.51 47.23 -25.86
C GLN A 173 -11.46 46.28 -25.12
N ARG A 174 -12.76 46.23 -25.49
CA ARG A 174 -13.72 45.28 -24.90
C ARG A 174 -13.32 43.83 -25.15
N ARG A 175 -12.93 43.49 -26.39
CA ARG A 175 -12.47 42.13 -26.75
C ARG A 175 -11.22 41.72 -25.99
N GLU A 176 -10.29 42.64 -25.82
CA GLU A 176 -9.05 42.39 -25.07
C GLU A 176 -9.32 42.21 -23.56
N LEU A 177 -10.22 43.01 -22.98
CA LEU A 177 -10.67 42.83 -21.59
C LEU A 177 -11.35 41.48 -21.38
N LEU A 178 -12.22 41.04 -22.29
CA LEU A 178 -12.85 39.72 -22.23
C LEU A 178 -11.82 38.58 -22.29
N ARG A 179 -10.76 38.73 -23.09
CA ARG A 179 -9.68 37.74 -23.14
C ARG A 179 -8.91 37.69 -21.84
N ASP A 180 -8.63 38.84 -21.22
CA ASP A 180 -7.94 38.88 -19.94
C ASP A 180 -8.79 38.34 -18.77
N LEU A 181 -10.11 38.27 -18.92
CA LEU A 181 -11.05 37.62 -18.00
C LEU A 181 -11.37 36.15 -18.33
N ILE A 182 -10.58 35.53 -19.22
CA ILE A 182 -10.82 34.15 -19.69
C ILE A 182 -10.89 33.12 -18.56
N SER A 183 -10.30 33.38 -17.39
CA SER A 183 -10.33 32.47 -16.24
C SER A 183 -11.64 32.49 -15.46
N VAL A 184 -12.50 33.51 -15.60
CA VAL A 184 -13.73 33.65 -14.80
C VAL A 184 -14.70 32.47 -15.00
N PRO A 185 -15.02 32.01 -16.23
CA PRO A 185 -15.87 30.85 -16.42
C PRO A 185 -15.28 29.57 -15.82
N PHE A 186 -13.96 29.39 -15.89
CA PHE A 186 -13.28 28.24 -15.30
C PHE A 186 -13.32 28.28 -13.77
N LEU A 187 -13.31 29.46 -13.15
CA LEU A 187 -13.43 29.60 -11.70
C LEU A 187 -14.83 29.19 -11.24
N GLY A 188 -15.86 29.56 -12.02
CA GLY A 188 -17.23 29.07 -11.80
C GLY A 188 -17.32 27.54 -11.92
N ALA A 189 -16.71 26.98 -12.97
CA ALA A 189 -16.63 25.53 -13.14
C ALA A 189 -15.88 24.83 -12.00
N PHE A 190 -14.80 25.43 -11.51
CA PHE A 190 -14.03 24.97 -10.34
C PHE A 190 -14.91 24.91 -9.10
N ALA A 191 -15.56 26.02 -8.76
CA ALA A 191 -16.42 26.10 -7.58
C ALA A 191 -17.55 25.07 -7.65
N TYR A 192 -18.19 24.91 -8.81
CA TYR A 192 -19.21 23.90 -9.03
C TYR A 192 -18.67 22.47 -8.88
N ALA A 193 -17.52 22.16 -9.48
CA ALA A 193 -16.90 20.84 -9.38
C ALA A 193 -16.49 20.50 -7.94
N ALA A 194 -15.89 21.45 -7.22
CA ALA A 194 -15.51 21.29 -5.82
C ALA A 194 -16.74 21.10 -4.92
N TYR A 195 -17.80 21.89 -5.13
CA TYR A 195 -19.08 21.76 -4.42
C TYR A 195 -19.73 20.40 -4.66
N LYS A 196 -19.89 20.00 -5.92
CA LYS A 196 -20.53 18.72 -6.29
C LYS A 196 -19.75 17.52 -5.76
N LYS A 197 -18.41 17.58 -5.78
CA LYS A 197 -17.58 16.52 -5.21
C LYS A 197 -17.79 16.39 -3.69
N ARG A 198 -17.89 17.52 -2.98
CA ARG A 198 -18.16 17.54 -1.54
C ARG A 198 -19.57 17.07 -1.19
N GLU A 199 -20.58 17.45 -1.99
CA GLU A 199 -21.94 16.92 -1.84
C GLU A 199 -21.97 15.41 -2.05
N TRP A 200 -21.29 14.90 -3.08
CA TRP A 200 -21.16 13.48 -3.35
C TRP A 200 -20.55 12.74 -2.15
N ASP A 201 -19.42 13.25 -1.64
CA ASP A 201 -18.76 12.69 -0.45
C ASP A 201 -19.68 12.69 0.79
N SER A 202 -20.41 13.80 1.03
CA SER A 202 -21.33 13.95 2.17
C SER A 202 -22.61 13.11 2.04
N PHE A 203 -23.12 12.93 0.82
CA PHE A 203 -24.31 12.12 0.55
C PHE A 203 -24.01 10.69 0.95
N GLU A 204 -22.89 10.16 0.49
CA GLU A 204 -22.47 8.81 0.79
C GLU A 204 -22.10 8.63 2.29
N GLU A 205 -21.54 9.63 2.97
CA GLU A 205 -21.36 9.62 4.44
C GLU A 205 -22.71 9.58 5.20
N LYS A 206 -23.74 10.23 4.66
CA LYS A 206 -25.12 10.22 5.17
C LYS A 206 -25.83 8.89 4.95
N PHE A 207 -25.46 8.14 3.89
CA PHE A 207 -25.92 6.76 3.66
C PHE A 207 -25.17 5.75 4.52
N LEU A 208 -23.92 6.02 4.90
CA LEU A 208 -23.13 5.18 5.81
C LEU A 208 -23.57 5.28 7.28
N THR A 209 -24.16 6.41 7.69
CA THR A 209 -24.62 6.65 9.08
C THR A 209 -26.09 6.30 9.33
N LYS A 210 -26.90 6.11 8.29
CA LYS A 210 -28.24 5.54 8.42
C LYS A 210 -28.15 4.01 8.46
N LYS A 211 -28.81 3.40 9.46
CA LYS A 211 -28.93 1.93 9.57
C LYS A 211 -29.31 1.36 8.20
N PRO A 212 -28.59 0.35 7.69
CA PRO A 212 -28.75 -0.09 6.32
C PRO A 212 -30.08 -0.82 6.17
N ASP A 213 -30.95 -0.31 5.29
CA ASP A 213 -31.82 -1.22 4.55
C ASP A 213 -30.95 -1.96 3.54
N ALA A 214 -31.11 -3.28 3.54
CA ALA A 214 -30.34 -4.20 2.75
C ALA A 214 -30.42 -3.85 1.25
N THR A 215 -29.31 -4.11 0.55
CA THR A 215 -29.07 -4.06 -0.90
C THR A 215 -28.52 -2.76 -1.49
N SER A 216 -27.30 -2.90 -2.03
CA SER A 216 -26.60 -2.03 -3.01
C SER A 216 -25.59 -1.02 -2.46
N GLY A 217 -24.33 -1.19 -2.87
CA GLY A 217 -23.31 -0.13 -2.90
C GLY A 217 -22.04 -0.40 -2.11
N ALA A 218 -21.24 -1.39 -2.53
CA ALA A 218 -19.85 -1.53 -2.10
C ALA A 218 -19.01 -0.38 -2.67
N THR A 219 -18.94 0.73 -1.96
CA THR A 219 -17.93 1.76 -2.22
C THR A 219 -17.30 2.07 -0.88
N LEU A 220 -16.16 1.42 -0.61
CA LEU A 220 -15.28 1.75 0.50
C LEU A 220 -14.84 3.21 0.33
N LYS A 221 -15.17 4.03 1.31
CA LYS A 221 -14.97 5.47 1.28
C LYS A 221 -13.94 5.88 2.30
N SER A 222 -12.85 6.42 1.77
CA SER A 222 -11.55 6.57 2.41
C SER A 222 -10.91 5.23 2.75
N PHE A 223 -9.84 4.92 2.02
CA PHE A 223 -8.88 3.93 2.44
C PHE A 223 -8.00 4.55 3.53
N ASN A 224 -8.52 4.67 4.75
CA ASN A 224 -7.71 5.00 5.91
C ASN A 224 -7.02 3.71 6.37
N PHE A 225 -5.94 3.35 5.69
CA PHE A 225 -5.12 2.21 6.06
C PHE A 225 -4.25 2.57 7.27
N ALA A 226 -4.11 1.63 8.20
CA ALA A 226 -3.20 1.81 9.31
C ALA A 226 -1.77 2.03 8.82
N SER A 227 -1.17 3.06 9.37
CA SER A 227 0.21 3.47 9.11
C SER A 227 1.12 2.96 10.21
N LEU A 228 2.44 3.04 10.01
CA LEU A 228 3.40 2.72 11.07
C LEU A 228 3.21 3.52 12.38
N GLN A 229 2.42 4.59 12.38
CA GLN A 229 2.11 5.37 13.57
C GLN A 229 1.04 4.71 14.43
N ASP A 230 0.17 3.95 13.78
CA ASP A 230 -0.91 3.21 14.42
C ASP A 230 -0.41 1.87 14.99
N LEU A 231 0.86 1.52 14.75
CA LEU A 231 1.50 0.32 15.25
C LEU A 231 1.62 0.38 16.78
N LYS A 232 0.97 -0.57 17.45
CA LYS A 232 0.92 -0.65 18.91
C LYS A 232 2.14 -1.33 19.54
N GLY A 233 2.92 -2.06 18.75
CA GLY A 233 4.09 -2.80 19.20
C GLY A 233 4.67 -3.65 18.09
N GLN A 234 5.74 -4.39 18.38
CA GLN A 234 6.32 -5.36 17.45
C GLN A 234 5.80 -6.76 17.73
N VAL A 235 5.59 -7.55 16.66
CA VAL A 235 5.11 -8.93 16.77
C VAL A 235 6.02 -9.76 17.70
N PRO A 236 5.48 -10.40 18.75
CA PRO A 236 6.23 -11.31 19.60
C PRO A 236 6.80 -12.48 18.81
N LYS A 237 7.94 -12.99 19.26
CA LYS A 237 8.66 -14.07 18.59
C LYS A 237 8.59 -15.37 19.36
N GLY A 238 8.79 -16.44 18.63
CA GLY A 238 8.89 -17.82 19.05
C GLY A 238 10.13 -18.47 18.42
N LYS A 239 10.33 -19.77 18.65
CA LYS A 239 11.43 -20.56 18.11
C LYS A 239 11.00 -21.91 17.55
N ILE A 240 11.61 -22.30 16.44
CA ILE A 240 11.62 -23.69 15.96
C ILE A 240 13.08 -24.15 16.01
N GLY A 241 13.41 -25.00 16.98
CA GLY A 241 14.81 -25.25 17.35
C GLY A 241 15.49 -23.94 17.76
N ASP A 242 16.61 -23.60 17.13
CA ASP A 242 17.31 -22.32 17.36
C ASP A 242 16.80 -21.16 16.48
N LEU A 243 15.92 -21.44 15.51
CA LEU A 243 15.42 -20.45 14.57
C LEU A 243 14.33 -19.59 15.21
N GLU A 244 14.62 -18.31 15.44
CA GLU A 244 13.65 -17.34 15.93
C GLU A 244 12.72 -16.85 14.82
N LEU A 245 11.41 -16.96 15.03
CA LEU A 245 10.36 -16.60 14.08
C LEU A 245 9.32 -15.68 14.75
N SER A 246 8.81 -14.70 14.03
CA SER A 246 7.66 -13.91 14.50
C SER A 246 6.40 -14.77 14.53
N ARG A 247 5.58 -14.66 15.59
CA ARG A 247 4.31 -15.41 15.72
C ARG A 247 3.32 -15.13 14.58
N LEU A 248 3.47 -13.98 13.92
CA LEU A 248 2.89 -13.68 12.60
C LEU A 248 3.96 -13.86 11.52
N ILE A 249 3.77 -14.81 10.62
CA ILE A 249 4.60 -15.05 9.44
C ILE A 249 3.87 -14.49 8.22
N MET A 250 4.58 -13.73 7.38
CA MET A 250 4.02 -13.19 6.15
C MET A 250 3.89 -14.30 5.10
N GLY A 251 2.70 -14.48 4.52
CA GLY A 251 2.44 -15.44 3.46
C GLY A 251 2.69 -14.84 2.07
N GLY A 252 3.56 -15.46 1.26
CA GLY A 252 3.96 -14.95 -0.05
C GLY A 252 3.08 -15.36 -1.24
N ASN A 253 1.98 -16.09 -1.04
CA ASN A 253 1.17 -16.57 -2.17
C ASN A 253 0.60 -15.44 -3.05
N LEU A 254 0.25 -14.31 -2.42
CA LEU A 254 -0.23 -13.13 -3.14
C LEU A 254 0.84 -12.56 -4.08
N ILE A 255 2.12 -12.59 -3.70
CA ILE A 255 3.23 -12.13 -4.55
C ILE A 255 3.32 -12.97 -5.83
N GLY A 256 3.09 -14.28 -5.73
CA GLY A 256 3.07 -15.19 -6.88
C GLY A 256 1.80 -15.09 -7.74
N GLY A 257 0.78 -14.35 -7.29
CA GLY A 257 -0.53 -14.31 -7.93
C GLY A 257 -1.37 -15.58 -7.72
N TRP A 258 -1.01 -16.43 -6.76
CA TRP A 258 -1.78 -17.62 -6.40
C TRP A 258 -2.92 -17.24 -5.45
N ALA A 259 -3.96 -16.64 -6.03
CA ALA A 259 -5.16 -16.25 -5.31
C ALA A 259 -6.19 -17.38 -5.35
N HIS A 260 -6.74 -17.70 -4.18
CA HIS A 260 -7.93 -18.54 -4.08
C HIS A 260 -9.16 -17.65 -4.22
N SER A 261 -9.82 -17.74 -5.37
CA SER A 261 -10.83 -16.76 -5.77
C SER A 261 -12.19 -17.36 -6.06
N ARG A 262 -12.40 -18.64 -5.67
CA ARG A 262 -13.63 -19.39 -5.95
C ARG A 262 -13.88 -19.39 -7.46
N ASP A 263 -14.87 -18.63 -7.91
CA ASP A 263 -15.30 -18.57 -9.31
C ASP A 263 -14.72 -17.36 -10.09
N LEU A 264 -14.00 -16.45 -9.42
CA LEU A 264 -13.50 -15.23 -10.04
C LEU A 264 -12.18 -15.46 -10.80
N ILE A 265 -12.28 -15.77 -12.09
CA ILE A 265 -11.16 -16.11 -12.98
C ILE A 265 -10.12 -14.99 -13.18
N TYR A 266 -10.43 -13.75 -12.83
CA TYR A 266 -9.54 -12.59 -13.04
C TYR A 266 -8.69 -12.25 -11.81
N VAL A 267 -9.00 -12.78 -10.63
CA VAL A 267 -8.38 -12.33 -9.37
C VAL A 267 -6.88 -12.60 -9.36
N SER A 268 -6.42 -13.77 -9.80
CA SER A 268 -4.99 -14.07 -9.89
C SER A 268 -4.23 -13.07 -10.78
N LYS A 269 -4.83 -12.62 -11.89
CA LYS A 269 -4.25 -11.59 -12.76
C LYS A 269 -4.22 -10.23 -12.05
N LEU A 270 -5.28 -9.86 -11.33
CA LEU A 270 -5.36 -8.62 -10.57
C LEU A 270 -4.32 -8.59 -9.45
N VAL A 271 -4.24 -9.66 -8.65
CA VAL A 271 -3.27 -9.79 -7.55
C VAL A 271 -1.84 -9.71 -8.10
N LYS A 272 -1.56 -10.38 -9.22
CA LYS A 272 -0.24 -10.30 -9.87
C LYS A 272 0.08 -8.91 -10.41
N ALA A 273 -0.91 -8.19 -10.95
CA ALA A 273 -0.73 -6.82 -11.42
C ALA A 273 -0.48 -5.83 -10.27
N TYR A 274 -1.03 -6.11 -9.08
CA TYR A 274 -0.82 -5.30 -7.88
C TYR A 274 0.63 -5.40 -7.35
N HIS A 275 1.19 -6.61 -7.33
CA HIS A 275 2.50 -6.91 -6.74
C HIS A 275 3.66 -6.66 -7.71
N SER A 276 4.01 -5.38 -7.93
CA SER A 276 5.29 -5.03 -8.55
C SER A 276 6.47 -5.34 -7.62
N ASP A 277 7.67 -5.54 -8.18
CA ASP A 277 8.89 -5.75 -7.39
C ASP A 277 9.07 -4.66 -6.31
N GLU A 278 8.90 -3.38 -6.68
CA GLU A 278 9.01 -2.26 -5.74
C GLU A 278 7.99 -2.36 -4.60
N ARG A 279 6.72 -2.64 -4.93
CA ARG A 279 5.68 -2.76 -3.92
C ARG A 279 5.95 -3.93 -2.98
N VAL A 280 6.35 -5.08 -3.52
CA VAL A 280 6.72 -6.25 -2.71
C VAL A 280 7.85 -5.89 -1.75
N MET A 281 8.92 -5.24 -2.22
CA MET A 281 10.03 -4.81 -1.36
C MET A 281 9.58 -3.83 -0.27
N MET A 282 8.71 -2.86 -0.58
CA MET A 282 8.13 -1.96 0.42
C MET A 282 7.28 -2.70 1.46
N THR A 283 6.50 -3.70 1.03
CA THR A 283 5.72 -4.57 1.94
C THR A 283 6.65 -5.35 2.89
N LEU A 284 7.76 -5.89 2.38
CA LEU A 284 8.74 -6.61 3.21
C LEU A 284 9.42 -5.67 4.23
N GLN A 285 9.78 -4.45 3.84
CA GLN A 285 10.31 -3.44 4.77
C GLN A 285 9.29 -3.08 5.86
N LEU A 286 8.03 -2.91 5.47
CA LEU A 286 6.95 -2.60 6.40
C LEU A 286 6.74 -3.75 7.40
N ALA A 287 6.79 -4.99 6.93
CA ALA A 287 6.70 -6.18 7.76
C ALA A 287 7.84 -6.23 8.80
N GLU A 288 9.08 -6.00 8.38
CA GLU A 288 10.24 -5.96 9.31
C GLU A 288 10.09 -4.88 10.37
N LYS A 289 9.57 -3.69 10.01
CA LYS A 289 9.29 -2.62 10.99
C LYS A 289 8.20 -3.00 12.01
N CYS A 290 7.22 -3.80 11.58
CA CYS A 290 6.19 -4.37 12.45
C CYS A 290 6.70 -5.54 13.32
N GLY A 291 7.96 -5.96 13.17
CA GLY A 291 8.55 -7.09 13.90
C GLY A 291 8.32 -8.45 13.24
N ILE A 292 7.68 -8.49 12.06
CA ILE A 292 7.58 -9.71 11.26
C ILE A 292 8.96 -9.99 10.66
N ASN A 293 9.56 -11.11 11.05
CA ASN A 293 10.93 -11.43 10.64
C ASN A 293 11.00 -12.51 9.57
N THR A 294 9.87 -13.10 9.17
CA THR A 294 9.84 -14.26 8.27
C THR A 294 8.73 -14.14 7.23
N ILE A 295 9.08 -14.44 5.98
CA ILE A 295 8.15 -14.69 4.89
C ILE A 295 8.16 -16.18 4.54
N LEU A 296 6.98 -16.78 4.44
CA LEU A 296 6.76 -18.14 3.97
C LEU A 296 6.25 -18.10 2.53
N CYS A 297 6.96 -18.70 1.58
CA CYS A 297 6.52 -18.74 0.19
C CYS A 297 7.15 -19.86 -0.64
N ASN A 298 6.70 -19.96 -1.89
CA ASN A 298 7.25 -20.88 -2.87
C ASN A 298 8.69 -20.48 -3.31
N PRO A 299 9.60 -21.44 -3.57
CA PRO A 299 10.97 -21.15 -3.99
C PRO A 299 11.09 -20.35 -5.29
N GLN A 300 10.07 -20.33 -6.14
CA GLN A 300 10.03 -19.48 -7.34
C GLN A 300 10.11 -17.98 -7.01
N LEU A 301 9.74 -17.56 -5.81
CA LEU A 301 9.77 -16.16 -5.37
C LEU A 301 11.10 -15.75 -4.72
N THR A 302 12.07 -16.65 -4.63
CA THR A 302 13.38 -16.33 -4.05
C THR A 302 14.06 -15.14 -4.74
N ARG A 303 13.86 -14.98 -6.05
CA ARG A 303 14.39 -13.82 -6.81
C ARG A 303 14.06 -12.49 -6.14
N ILE A 304 12.80 -12.27 -5.75
CA ILE A 304 12.38 -10.98 -5.18
C ILE A 304 12.83 -10.81 -3.73
N ILE A 305 12.91 -11.90 -2.96
CA ILE A 305 13.43 -11.87 -1.59
C ILE A 305 14.92 -11.53 -1.59
N ASN A 306 15.71 -12.13 -2.48
CA ASN A 306 17.14 -11.86 -2.57
C ASN A 306 17.39 -10.46 -3.13
N LYS A 307 16.61 -10.02 -4.13
CA LYS A 307 16.64 -8.62 -4.61
C LYS A 307 16.38 -7.63 -3.46
N TYR A 308 15.36 -7.88 -2.66
CA TYR A 308 15.05 -7.08 -1.48
C TYR A 308 16.24 -6.96 -0.51
N LYS A 309 16.84 -8.10 -0.13
CA LYS A 309 18.01 -8.13 0.77
C LYS A 309 19.20 -7.37 0.19
N HIS A 310 19.50 -7.57 -1.09
CA HIS A 310 20.64 -6.93 -1.76
C HIS A 310 20.47 -5.42 -1.93
N GLU A 311 19.28 -4.96 -2.35
CA GLU A 311 19.06 -3.55 -2.68
C GLU A 311 18.81 -2.67 -1.44
N THR A 312 18.35 -3.26 -0.34
CA THR A 312 17.87 -2.48 0.82
C THR A 312 18.55 -2.82 2.14
N GLY A 313 19.33 -3.92 2.18
CA GLY A 313 19.90 -4.43 3.42
C GLY A 313 18.87 -5.10 4.36
N GLY A 314 17.67 -5.38 3.87
CA GLY A 314 16.61 -6.09 4.61
C GLY A 314 17.06 -7.46 5.11
N LYS A 315 16.46 -7.93 6.21
CA LYS A 315 16.90 -9.13 6.95
C LYS A 315 15.82 -10.20 7.05
N ILE A 316 14.71 -10.05 6.34
CA ILE A 316 13.60 -11.00 6.42
C ILE A 316 14.05 -12.42 6.07
N ASN A 317 13.72 -13.36 6.95
CA ASN A 317 13.98 -14.78 6.79
C ASN A 317 13.06 -15.36 5.71
N PHE A 318 13.58 -16.29 4.91
CA PHE A 318 12.80 -17.01 3.90
C PHE A 318 12.51 -18.43 4.41
N LEU A 319 11.24 -18.75 4.66
CA LEU A 319 10.78 -20.11 4.93
C LEU A 319 10.14 -20.66 3.65
N SER A 320 10.66 -21.78 3.13
CA SER A 320 10.19 -22.32 1.86
C SER A 320 9.17 -23.43 2.02
N ASP A 321 8.12 -23.41 1.19
CA ASP A 321 7.17 -24.52 1.07
C ASP A 321 7.65 -25.67 0.17
N CYS A 322 8.82 -25.51 -0.46
CA CYS A 322 9.42 -26.49 -1.37
C CYS A 322 8.47 -27.03 -2.46
N GLY A 323 7.42 -26.27 -2.81
CA GLY A 323 6.51 -26.63 -3.88
C GLY A 323 7.22 -26.55 -5.23
N HIS A 324 7.36 -27.69 -5.92
CA HIS A 324 7.98 -27.76 -7.23
C HIS A 324 7.27 -28.79 -8.11
N ARG A 325 7.18 -28.51 -9.41
CA ARG A 325 6.48 -29.38 -10.37
C ARG A 325 7.13 -30.77 -10.49
N ASP A 326 8.45 -30.81 -10.32
CA ASP A 326 9.28 -32.02 -10.46
C ASP A 326 9.46 -32.76 -9.12
N GLY A 327 8.69 -32.38 -8.09
CA GLY A 327 8.62 -33.09 -6.79
C GLY A 327 9.37 -32.41 -5.64
N PHE A 328 9.19 -32.97 -4.44
CA PHE A 328 9.62 -32.37 -3.18
C PHE A 328 11.14 -32.14 -3.12
N ILE A 329 11.93 -33.14 -3.53
CA ILE A 329 13.39 -33.09 -3.49
C ILE A 329 13.95 -31.94 -4.32
N GLU A 330 13.38 -31.68 -5.49
CA GLU A 330 13.83 -30.58 -6.35
C GLU A 330 13.46 -29.22 -5.75
N GLY A 331 12.26 -29.12 -5.16
CA GLY A 331 11.87 -27.94 -4.40
C GLY A 331 12.79 -27.65 -3.22
N ILE A 332 13.29 -28.67 -2.51
CA ILE A 332 14.26 -28.52 -1.43
C ILE A 332 15.58 -27.93 -1.95
N LYS A 333 16.13 -28.47 -3.04
CA LYS A 333 17.38 -27.95 -3.64
C LYS A 333 17.24 -26.49 -4.07
N GLN A 334 16.16 -26.16 -4.78
CA GLN A 334 15.89 -24.79 -5.18
C GLN A 334 15.76 -23.85 -3.97
N SER A 335 15.14 -24.33 -2.89
CA SER A 335 15.00 -23.56 -1.64
C SER A 335 16.34 -23.37 -0.93
N GLN A 336 17.21 -24.38 -0.96
CA GLN A 336 18.56 -24.32 -0.43
C GLN A 336 19.40 -23.28 -1.17
N GLU A 337 19.42 -23.34 -2.50
CA GLU A 337 20.10 -22.36 -3.37
C GLU A 337 19.54 -20.95 -3.15
N GLY A 338 18.24 -20.86 -2.88
CA GLY A 338 17.57 -19.61 -2.57
C GLY A 338 17.87 -19.02 -1.18
N GLY A 339 18.57 -19.75 -0.32
CA GLY A 339 18.91 -19.29 1.03
C GLY A 339 17.76 -19.39 2.03
N ALA A 340 16.84 -20.35 1.86
CA ALA A 340 15.76 -20.59 2.83
C ALA A 340 16.33 -20.95 4.22
N VAL A 341 15.81 -20.41 5.30
CA VAL A 341 16.27 -20.69 6.68
C VAL A 341 15.58 -21.91 7.29
N ALA A 342 14.40 -22.27 6.78
CA ALA A 342 13.64 -23.48 7.11
C ALA A 342 12.83 -23.91 5.89
N MET A 343 12.50 -25.20 5.81
CA MET A 343 11.87 -25.81 4.65
C MET A 343 10.83 -26.84 5.10
N TYR A 344 9.75 -27.00 4.34
CA TYR A 344 8.76 -28.03 4.62
C TYR A 344 8.16 -28.64 3.35
N CYS A 345 7.57 -29.83 3.45
CA CYS A 345 6.82 -30.42 2.36
C CYS A 345 5.49 -29.68 2.17
N GLN A 346 5.27 -29.02 1.03
CA GLN A 346 4.05 -28.25 0.76
C GLN A 346 2.77 -29.07 1.04
N GLY A 347 1.75 -28.45 1.66
CA GLY A 347 0.55 -29.19 2.09
C GLY A 347 -0.16 -30.01 1.01
N GLU A 348 -0.37 -29.47 -0.19
CA GLU A 348 -1.01 -30.22 -1.29
C GLU A 348 -0.13 -31.37 -1.79
N MET A 349 1.20 -31.17 -1.76
CA MET A 349 2.17 -32.19 -2.11
C MET A 349 2.19 -33.32 -1.06
N SER A 350 2.23 -32.99 0.23
CA SER A 350 2.18 -33.97 1.31
C SER A 350 0.87 -34.75 1.31
N ASP A 351 -0.27 -34.07 1.10
CA ASP A 351 -1.58 -34.73 1.00
C ASP A 351 -1.61 -35.76 -0.16
N ARG A 352 -1.00 -35.42 -1.30
CA ARG A 352 -0.85 -36.33 -2.44
C ARG A 352 0.06 -37.50 -2.11
N LEU A 353 1.24 -37.25 -1.53
CA LEU A 353 2.21 -38.30 -1.19
C LEU A 353 1.62 -39.28 -0.18
N ALA A 354 0.92 -38.80 0.85
CA ALA A 354 0.28 -39.66 1.84
C ALA A 354 -0.87 -40.50 1.22
N ARG A 355 -1.73 -39.88 0.42
CA ARG A 355 -2.82 -40.59 -0.29
C ARG A 355 -2.29 -41.67 -1.22
N ASP A 356 -1.17 -41.40 -1.89
CA ASP A 356 -0.57 -42.32 -2.86
C ASP A 356 0.36 -43.36 -2.17
N GLY A 357 0.44 -43.38 -0.83
CA GLY A 357 1.26 -44.32 -0.06
C GLY A 357 2.77 -44.06 -0.12
N LYS A 358 3.20 -42.88 -0.55
CA LYS A 358 4.59 -42.49 -0.80
C LYS A 358 5.22 -41.72 0.36
N LEU A 359 4.99 -42.18 1.59
CA LEU A 359 5.52 -41.52 2.79
C LEU A 359 7.07 -41.53 2.83
N ASP A 360 7.72 -42.51 2.20
CA ASP A 360 9.18 -42.58 2.05
C ASP A 360 9.77 -41.35 1.35
N GLU A 361 9.02 -40.71 0.43
CA GLU A 361 9.49 -39.47 -0.21
C GLU A 361 9.50 -38.29 0.77
N ILE A 362 8.56 -38.25 1.71
CA ILE A 362 8.54 -37.25 2.78
C ILE A 362 9.75 -37.47 3.70
N VAL A 363 10.02 -38.71 4.10
CA VAL A 363 11.19 -39.07 4.94
C VAL A 363 12.49 -38.61 4.29
N LYS A 364 12.73 -38.99 3.03
CA LYS A 364 13.92 -38.58 2.28
C LYS A 364 14.06 -37.05 2.18
N GLY A 365 12.95 -36.33 2.02
CA GLY A 365 12.96 -34.88 1.99
C GLY A 365 13.31 -34.26 3.34
N LEU A 366 12.76 -34.78 4.45
CA LEU A 366 13.12 -34.33 5.79
C LEU A 366 14.61 -34.55 6.10
N GLU A 367 15.14 -35.72 5.74
CA GLU A 367 16.56 -36.04 5.89
C GLU A 367 17.45 -35.09 5.09
N LEU A 368 17.08 -34.80 3.83
CA LEU A 368 17.80 -33.85 2.99
C LEU A 368 17.82 -32.44 3.58
N ILE A 369 16.68 -31.93 4.05
CA ILE A 369 16.61 -30.61 4.70
C ILE A 369 17.52 -30.57 5.94
N ARG A 370 17.46 -31.61 6.77
CA ARG A 370 18.30 -31.74 7.98
C ARG A 370 19.79 -31.83 7.66
N SER A 371 20.15 -32.48 6.54
CA SER A 371 21.54 -32.52 6.05
C SER A 371 22.11 -31.14 5.74
N TYR A 372 21.26 -30.15 5.46
CA TYR A 372 21.65 -28.75 5.30
C TYR A 372 21.69 -27.96 6.61
N GLY A 373 21.46 -28.62 7.75
CA GLY A 373 21.43 -28.01 9.08
C GLY A 373 20.21 -27.12 9.31
N LYS A 374 19.08 -27.40 8.65
CA LYS A 374 17.88 -26.56 8.68
C LYS A 374 16.68 -27.30 9.28
N PRO A 375 15.75 -26.60 9.97
CA PRO A 375 14.50 -27.19 10.41
C PRO A 375 13.68 -27.71 9.23
N ALA A 376 13.19 -28.95 9.36
CA ALA A 376 12.44 -29.68 8.36
C ALA A 376 10.99 -29.92 8.79
N GLY A 377 10.03 -29.35 8.06
CA GLY A 377 8.61 -29.44 8.37
C GLY A 377 7.79 -30.31 7.43
N ILE A 378 6.55 -30.59 7.81
CA ILE A 378 5.52 -31.19 6.94
C ILE A 378 4.28 -30.31 6.95
N GLY A 379 3.76 -30.00 5.76
CA GLY A 379 2.50 -29.30 5.58
C GLY A 379 1.35 -30.25 5.30
N ALA A 380 0.12 -29.85 5.60
CA ALA A 380 -1.07 -30.61 5.19
C ALA A 380 -2.33 -29.74 5.14
N HIS A 381 -3.27 -30.05 4.24
CA HIS A 381 -4.66 -29.58 4.36
C HIS A 381 -5.51 -30.63 5.08
N ARG A 382 -5.21 -31.91 4.87
CA ARG A 382 -5.92 -33.06 5.44
C ARG A 382 -5.28 -33.49 6.77
N ILE A 383 -6.10 -33.77 7.79
CA ILE A 383 -5.56 -34.26 9.07
C ILE A 383 -5.05 -35.70 8.95
N GLU A 384 -5.61 -36.44 8.01
CA GLU A 384 -5.24 -37.80 7.63
C GLU A 384 -3.76 -37.90 7.25
N THR A 385 -3.23 -36.90 6.54
CA THR A 385 -1.80 -36.81 6.16
C THR A 385 -0.89 -36.76 7.39
N VAL A 386 -1.25 -35.95 8.39
CA VAL A 386 -0.50 -35.83 9.64
C VAL A 386 -0.58 -37.14 10.41
N LYS A 387 -1.78 -37.72 10.56
CA LYS A 387 -1.99 -39.01 11.23
C LYS A 387 -1.17 -40.12 10.59
N ALA A 388 -1.21 -40.23 9.27
CA ALA A 388 -0.42 -41.22 8.53
C ALA A 388 1.09 -41.06 8.77
N CYS A 389 1.61 -39.82 8.82
CA CYS A 389 3.00 -39.57 9.16
C CYS A 389 3.33 -40.05 10.58
N VAL A 390 2.50 -39.68 11.57
CA VAL A 390 2.72 -40.03 12.99
C VAL A 390 2.62 -41.55 13.21
N GLU A 391 1.64 -42.21 12.61
CA GLU A 391 1.44 -43.68 12.69
C GLU A 391 2.63 -44.45 12.10
N ASN A 392 3.31 -43.88 11.11
CA ASN A 392 4.53 -44.43 10.50
C ASN A 392 5.82 -43.91 11.17
N GLY A 393 5.73 -43.24 12.32
CA GLY A 393 6.89 -42.76 13.08
C GLY A 393 7.64 -41.58 12.45
N ILE A 394 7.06 -40.90 11.47
CA ILE A 394 7.66 -39.75 10.79
C ILE A 394 7.48 -38.50 11.66
N LYS A 395 8.60 -37.97 12.17
CA LYS A 395 8.64 -36.80 13.05
C LYS A 395 9.31 -35.62 12.34
N PRO A 396 8.57 -34.55 12.01
CA PRO A 396 9.18 -33.30 11.55
C PRO A 396 9.65 -32.44 12.72
N ASP A 397 10.38 -31.38 12.44
CA ASP A 397 10.79 -30.37 13.43
C ASP A 397 9.65 -29.36 13.69
N PHE A 398 8.70 -29.25 12.75
CA PHE A 398 7.47 -28.44 12.88
C PHE A 398 6.40 -28.90 11.87
N TRP A 399 5.15 -28.57 12.16
CA TRP A 399 4.02 -28.84 11.28
C TRP A 399 3.45 -27.56 10.66
N VAL A 400 2.90 -27.64 9.45
CA VAL A 400 2.18 -26.54 8.79
C VAL A 400 0.76 -26.98 8.43
N LYS A 401 -0.28 -26.46 9.10
CA LYS A 401 -1.64 -27.02 8.99
C LYS A 401 -2.71 -25.97 8.77
N THR A 402 -3.70 -26.28 7.93
CA THR A 402 -4.89 -25.43 7.83
C THR A 402 -5.70 -25.47 9.12
N LEU A 403 -6.03 -24.29 9.66
CA LEU A 403 -6.78 -24.17 10.91
C LEU A 403 -7.73 -22.97 10.89
N HIS A 404 -9.02 -23.23 10.69
CA HIS A 404 -10.11 -22.24 10.78
C HIS A 404 -11.45 -22.95 10.98
N HIS A 405 -12.43 -22.27 11.57
CA HIS A 405 -13.81 -22.75 11.69
C HIS A 405 -14.59 -22.64 10.37
N HIS A 406 -15.78 -23.24 10.30
CA HIS A 406 -16.68 -23.15 9.13
C HIS A 406 -17.72 -22.02 9.20
N ASN A 407 -17.69 -21.18 10.24
CA ASN A 407 -18.63 -20.06 10.42
C ASN A 407 -18.38 -18.88 9.46
N TYR A 408 -18.47 -19.11 8.15
CA TYR A 408 -18.44 -18.07 7.12
C TYR A 408 -19.34 -18.48 5.95
N TRP A 409 -20.00 -17.51 5.31
CA TRP A 409 -21.05 -17.74 4.31
C TRP A 409 -20.70 -18.81 3.27
N SER A 410 -19.48 -18.74 2.74
CA SER A 410 -19.08 -19.61 1.63
C SER A 410 -18.66 -21.01 2.08
N ALA A 411 -18.62 -21.33 3.38
CA ALA A 411 -18.27 -22.67 3.83
C ALA A 411 -19.43 -23.62 3.51
N GLN A 412 -19.15 -24.70 2.76
CA GLN A 412 -20.14 -25.73 2.46
C GLN A 412 -19.57 -27.12 2.78
N PRO A 413 -19.53 -27.53 4.07
CA PRO A 413 -18.86 -28.75 4.49
C PRO A 413 -19.43 -30.04 3.91
N GLN A 414 -20.70 -30.00 3.48
CA GLN A 414 -21.45 -31.14 2.94
C GLN A 414 -21.53 -31.13 1.40
N ALA A 415 -20.99 -30.09 0.75
CA ALA A 415 -20.99 -30.01 -0.70
C ALA A 415 -19.80 -30.77 -1.31
N GLU A 416 -19.88 -30.98 -2.63
CA GLU A 416 -18.71 -31.37 -3.41
C GLU A 416 -17.61 -30.30 -3.27
N TRP A 417 -16.36 -30.68 -3.58
CA TRP A 417 -15.23 -29.77 -3.40
C TRP A 417 -15.40 -28.47 -4.18
N HIS A 418 -15.27 -27.36 -3.46
CA HIS A 418 -15.23 -26.00 -4.00
C HIS A 418 -13.97 -25.29 -3.45
N ASP A 419 -13.43 -24.32 -4.18
CA ASP A 419 -12.28 -23.50 -3.73
C ASP A 419 -12.70 -22.44 -2.67
N ASN A 420 -13.39 -22.88 -1.62
CA ASN A 420 -13.97 -22.04 -0.57
C ASN A 420 -13.75 -22.58 0.85
N MET A 421 -13.18 -23.78 1.01
CA MET A 421 -12.93 -24.42 2.30
C MET A 421 -11.62 -25.20 2.27
N TYR A 422 -10.79 -25.02 3.31
CA TYR A 422 -9.44 -25.62 3.34
C TYR A 422 -9.10 -26.35 4.64
N CYS A 423 -9.81 -26.07 5.74
CA CYS A 423 -9.76 -26.88 6.94
C CYS A 423 -11.00 -27.79 6.95
N TYR A 424 -10.84 -29.07 6.64
CA TYR A 424 -11.99 -29.97 6.45
C TYR A 424 -12.58 -30.48 7.77
N LYS A 425 -11.72 -30.75 8.75
CA LYS A 425 -12.10 -31.32 10.04
C LYS A 425 -11.47 -30.52 11.18
N PRO A 426 -11.97 -29.30 11.46
CA PRO A 426 -11.32 -28.39 12.40
C PRO A 426 -11.21 -28.99 13.80
N GLN A 427 -12.29 -29.53 14.37
CA GLN A 427 -12.25 -30.11 15.72
C GLN A 427 -11.27 -31.29 15.82
N GLU A 428 -11.36 -32.26 14.89
CA GLU A 428 -10.44 -33.40 14.86
C GLU A 428 -8.98 -32.95 14.66
N THR A 429 -8.75 -31.90 13.88
CA THR A 429 -7.43 -31.28 13.71
C THR A 429 -6.91 -30.74 15.04
N ILE A 430 -7.74 -29.98 15.77
CA ILE A 430 -7.38 -29.38 17.06
C ILE A 430 -7.06 -30.46 18.10
N ASP A 431 -7.92 -31.47 18.22
CA ASP A 431 -7.75 -32.56 19.16
C ASP A 431 -6.43 -33.31 18.91
N PHE A 432 -6.11 -33.57 17.64
CA PHE A 432 -4.87 -34.25 17.27
C PHE A 432 -3.64 -33.35 17.43
N MET A 433 -3.73 -32.07 17.08
CA MET A 433 -2.66 -31.08 17.32
C MET A 433 -2.27 -30.99 18.80
N ASN A 434 -3.25 -31.09 19.70
CA ASN A 434 -3.03 -31.07 21.15
C ASN A 434 -2.27 -32.29 21.68
N SER A 435 -2.30 -33.41 20.94
CA SER A 435 -1.56 -34.64 21.31
C SER A 435 -0.09 -34.63 20.89
N LEU A 436 0.34 -33.66 20.08
CA LEU A 436 1.67 -33.58 19.48
C LEU A 436 2.52 -32.49 20.14
N GLU A 437 3.83 -32.76 20.27
CA GLU A 437 4.79 -31.91 20.96
C GLU A 437 5.47 -30.92 20.01
N GLU A 438 5.49 -31.19 18.71
CA GLU A 438 6.12 -30.35 17.70
C GLU A 438 5.35 -29.02 17.51
N PRO A 439 6.04 -27.91 17.19
CA PRO A 439 5.40 -26.62 16.97
C PRO A 439 4.55 -26.59 15.70
N TRP A 440 3.46 -25.81 15.72
CA TRP A 440 2.52 -25.65 14.60
C TRP A 440 2.55 -24.26 14.00
N ILE A 441 2.67 -24.21 12.67
CA ILE A 441 2.39 -23.03 11.86
C ILE A 441 1.00 -23.21 11.22
N ALA A 442 0.01 -22.46 11.71
CA ALA A 442 -1.32 -22.48 11.12
C ALA A 442 -1.37 -21.60 9.85
N PHE A 443 -1.90 -22.12 8.75
CA PHE A 443 -2.07 -21.35 7.51
C PHE A 443 -3.53 -21.39 7.03
N LYS A 444 -3.87 -20.49 6.09
CA LYS A 444 -5.27 -20.27 5.64
C LYS A 444 -6.23 -19.99 6.80
N VAL A 445 -5.74 -19.37 7.88
CA VAL A 445 -6.53 -19.03 9.07
C VAL A 445 -7.70 -18.09 8.76
N LEU A 446 -7.61 -17.35 7.64
CA LEU A 446 -8.65 -16.43 7.17
C LEU A 446 -9.56 -17.02 6.08
N ALA A 447 -9.43 -18.31 5.76
CA ALA A 447 -10.17 -18.98 4.69
C ALA A 447 -10.20 -18.15 3.38
N ALA A 448 -9.04 -17.70 2.92
CA ALA A 448 -8.88 -16.83 1.73
C ALA A 448 -9.67 -15.51 1.81
N GLY A 449 -9.72 -14.89 3.00
CA GLY A 449 -10.41 -13.62 3.25
C GLY A 449 -11.90 -13.77 3.55
N ALA A 450 -12.41 -14.99 3.71
CA ALA A 450 -13.78 -15.23 4.15
C ALA A 450 -14.00 -14.99 5.64
N ILE A 451 -12.93 -15.06 6.44
CA ILE A 451 -12.92 -14.83 7.89
C ILE A 451 -12.10 -13.57 8.16
N GLN A 452 -12.62 -12.72 9.05
CA GLN A 452 -11.94 -11.49 9.48
C GLN A 452 -10.67 -11.82 10.29
N PRO A 453 -9.57 -11.05 10.17
CA PRO A 453 -8.33 -11.29 10.91
C PRO A 453 -8.51 -11.49 12.41
N LYS A 454 -9.31 -10.66 13.08
CA LYS A 454 -9.59 -10.76 14.52
C LYS A 454 -10.15 -12.12 14.93
N ASP A 455 -11.03 -12.68 14.13
CA ASP A 455 -11.68 -13.96 14.40
C ASP A 455 -10.73 -15.13 14.08
N GLY A 456 -10.16 -15.13 12.88
CA GLY A 456 -9.27 -16.20 12.41
C GLY A 456 -7.97 -16.31 13.23
N PHE A 457 -7.36 -15.20 13.64
CA PHE A 457 -6.14 -15.22 14.45
C PHE A 457 -6.43 -15.74 15.86
N GLN A 458 -7.49 -15.25 16.49
CA GLN A 458 -7.92 -15.72 17.81
C GLN A 458 -8.20 -17.23 17.78
N TYR A 459 -8.99 -17.67 16.80
CA TYR A 459 -9.31 -19.08 16.62
C TYR A 459 -8.05 -19.93 16.46
N ALA A 460 -7.08 -19.51 15.66
CA ALA A 460 -5.86 -20.28 15.45
C ALA A 460 -5.00 -20.37 16.72
N PHE A 461 -4.76 -19.26 17.42
CA PHE A 461 -3.91 -19.24 18.60
C PHE A 461 -4.53 -19.90 19.83
N ASP A 462 -5.84 -19.72 20.07
CA ASP A 462 -6.56 -20.39 21.15
C ASP A 462 -6.51 -21.91 21.00
N ASN A 463 -6.60 -22.38 19.75
CA ASN A 463 -6.63 -23.81 19.43
C ASN A 463 -5.25 -24.42 19.12
N GLY A 464 -4.17 -23.82 19.61
CA GLY A 464 -2.88 -24.50 19.72
C GLY A 464 -1.82 -24.17 18.66
N ALA A 465 -2.10 -23.28 17.70
CA ALA A 465 -1.08 -22.82 16.74
C ALA A 465 0.03 -22.02 17.46
N ASP A 466 1.31 -22.33 17.19
CA ASP A 466 2.44 -21.60 17.75
C ASP A 466 2.76 -20.34 16.92
N PHE A 467 2.53 -20.44 15.62
CA PHE A 467 2.67 -19.37 14.64
C PHE A 467 1.47 -19.38 13.69
N ILE A 468 1.18 -18.24 13.06
CA ILE A 468 0.23 -18.13 11.95
C ILE A 468 0.93 -17.62 10.69
N CYS A 469 0.58 -18.17 9.53
CA CYS A 469 1.03 -17.70 8.22
C CYS A 469 -0.15 -17.03 7.49
N VAL A 470 0.00 -15.74 7.21
CA VAL A 470 -1.10 -14.89 6.72
C VAL A 470 -0.66 -14.15 5.46
N GLY A 471 -1.40 -14.34 4.37
CA GLY A 471 -1.24 -13.52 3.17
C GLY A 471 -1.91 -12.16 3.40
N MET A 472 -1.13 -11.09 3.28
CA MET A 472 -1.55 -9.71 3.58
C MET A 472 -1.05 -8.77 2.50
N TYR A 473 -1.82 -7.73 2.19
CA TYR A 473 -1.37 -6.59 1.38
C TYR A 473 -0.56 -5.60 2.23
N ASP A 474 0.22 -4.73 1.58
CA ASP A 474 0.94 -3.61 2.20
C ASP A 474 0.06 -2.83 3.19
N PHE A 475 -1.16 -2.53 2.79
CA PHE A 475 -2.10 -1.78 3.61
C PHE A 475 -2.73 -2.55 4.78
N GLN A 476 -2.49 -3.86 4.90
CA GLN A 476 -3.00 -4.70 5.99
C GLN A 476 -1.94 -5.01 7.05
N VAL A 477 -0.65 -4.85 6.73
CA VAL A 477 0.45 -5.33 7.59
C VAL A 477 0.37 -4.79 9.01
N VAL A 478 0.09 -3.49 9.17
CA VAL A 478 0.01 -2.84 10.48
C VAL A 478 -1.24 -3.30 11.24
N ASP A 479 -2.40 -3.33 10.58
CA ASP A 479 -3.65 -3.77 11.20
C ASP A 479 -3.56 -5.22 11.64
N ASP A 480 -3.08 -6.12 10.78
CA ASP A 480 -2.90 -7.53 11.11
C ASP A 480 -1.91 -7.70 12.28
N THR A 481 -0.83 -6.90 12.32
CA THR A 481 0.11 -6.88 13.46
C THR A 481 -0.59 -6.47 14.75
N ASN A 482 -1.34 -5.38 14.73
CA ASN A 482 -2.07 -4.88 15.89
C ASN A 482 -3.13 -5.88 16.39
N ILE A 483 -3.77 -6.60 15.48
CA ILE A 483 -4.72 -7.65 15.82
C ILE A 483 -3.99 -8.82 16.47
N VAL A 484 -2.85 -9.25 15.95
CA VAL A 484 -2.04 -10.30 16.59
C VAL A 484 -1.60 -9.91 17.99
N LEU A 485 -1.14 -8.67 18.21
CA LEU A 485 -0.77 -8.19 19.54
C LEU A 485 -1.93 -8.33 20.53
N ASN A 486 -3.10 -7.84 20.14
CA ASN A 486 -4.31 -7.91 20.96
C ASN A 486 -4.76 -9.37 21.20
N THR A 487 -4.67 -10.23 20.18
CA THR A 487 -4.99 -11.65 20.30
C THR A 487 -4.06 -12.34 21.30
N LEU A 488 -2.75 -12.08 21.23
CA LEU A 488 -1.76 -12.69 22.12
C LEU A 488 -1.91 -12.23 23.58
N GLU A 489 -2.43 -11.03 23.83
CA GLU A 489 -2.78 -10.53 25.16
C GLU A 489 -4.04 -11.20 25.75
N ASN A 490 -4.95 -11.67 24.89
CA ASN A 490 -6.28 -12.18 25.28
C ASN A 490 -6.48 -13.65 24.87
N LEU A 491 -5.48 -14.50 25.11
CA LEU A 491 -5.53 -15.91 24.71
C LEU A 491 -6.33 -16.78 25.68
N ASN A 492 -7.17 -17.63 25.11
CA ASN A 492 -7.83 -18.74 25.79
C ASN A 492 -7.22 -20.06 25.32
N ARG A 493 -5.90 -20.17 25.47
CA ARG A 493 -5.12 -21.28 24.93
C ARG A 493 -4.97 -22.42 25.93
N VAL A 494 -5.28 -23.64 25.50
CA VAL A 494 -5.12 -24.87 26.32
C VAL A 494 -3.75 -25.52 26.09
N ARG A 495 -3.30 -25.60 24.83
CA ARG A 495 -2.02 -26.21 24.46
C ARG A 495 -0.86 -25.32 24.94
N PRO A 496 0.21 -25.83 25.57
CA PRO A 496 1.38 -24.99 25.85
C PRO A 496 2.03 -24.49 24.54
N TRP A 497 2.79 -23.40 24.62
CA TRP A 497 3.65 -22.98 23.52
C TRP A 497 4.75 -24.02 23.31
N ARG A 498 4.89 -24.51 22.07
CA ARG A 498 5.95 -25.43 21.64
C ARG A 498 6.98 -24.77 20.74
N GLY A 499 6.65 -23.57 20.28
CA GLY A 499 7.58 -22.69 19.60
C GLY A 499 7.27 -21.25 19.84
#